data_AF-A0A952BDR2-F1
#
_entry.id   AF-A0A952BDR2-F1
#
_cell.length_a   1.000
_cell.length_b   1.000
_cell.length_c   1.000
_cell.angle_alpha   90.00
_cell.angle_beta   90.00
_cell.angle_gamma   90.00
#
_symmetry.space_group_name_H-M   'P 1'
#
loop_
_entity.id
_entity.type
_entity.pdbx_description
1 polymer ?
#
loop_
_entity_poly.entity_id
_entity_poly.type
_entity_poly.pdbx_seq_one_letter_code
_entity_poly.pdbx_strand_id
1 'polypeptide(L)'
;MANELLLRLPHRLVTLTLPKMLRVFFKHDRKLFSEVSRLIFDMVQEYLNEAAKTRVESASVLSFQSFGEFLRWNSHFHGLFLEGGFDQSGNFVYIPFSNLSAMTECFRRRVIKLFIEKKLINQHMADNLLRWRHSGFSIDSSIRLFGGSRQERENLAQYIARPPISLKKIRFESFHGKVLFHTAYNEYFRENLKLFEATDFIALLTQHLPPKGAQYIRR
;
A
#
# COMPACT_ATOMS: atom_id res chain seq x y z
N MET A 1 23.04 17.37 -7.96
CA MET A 1 22.32 17.92 -6.79
C MET A 1 21.00 17.17 -6.63
N ALA A 2 20.96 16.13 -5.79
CA ALA A 2 19.74 15.47 -5.35
C ALA A 2 20.05 14.68 -4.05
N ASN A 3 20.49 15.37 -3.01
CA ASN A 3 20.85 14.75 -1.72
C ASN A 3 19.67 14.67 -0.73
N GLU A 4 18.46 15.07 -1.13
CA GLU A 4 17.28 14.97 -0.27
C GLU A 4 16.23 14.08 -0.93
N LEU A 5 16.02 12.90 -0.35
CA LEU A 5 15.05 11.91 -0.81
C LEU A 5 13.59 12.38 -0.65
N LEU A 6 13.35 13.27 0.31
CA LEU A 6 12.05 13.85 0.66
C LEU A 6 12.26 15.30 1.13
N LEU A 7 11.32 16.19 0.80
CA LEU A 7 11.33 17.57 1.29
C LEU A 7 11.35 17.59 2.83
N ARG A 8 11.98 18.60 3.43
CA ARG A 8 11.92 18.84 4.89
C ARG A 8 10.60 19.49 5.29
N LEU A 9 9.51 18.80 4.98
CA LEU A 9 8.14 19.21 5.24
C LEU A 9 7.36 18.08 5.91
N PRO A 10 6.19 18.35 6.50
CA PRO A 10 5.33 17.32 7.04
C PRO A 10 4.92 16.30 5.97
N HIS A 11 5.20 15.03 6.22
CA HIS A 11 4.75 13.91 5.41
C HIS A 11 3.92 12.94 6.24
N ARG A 12 3.06 12.20 5.56
CA ARG A 12 2.19 11.18 6.14
C ARG A 12 2.39 9.85 5.45
N LEU A 13 2.75 8.82 6.21
CA LEU A 13 2.67 7.46 5.70
C LEU A 13 1.23 6.97 5.86
N VAL A 14 0.64 6.56 4.74
CA VAL A 14 -0.74 6.10 4.64
C VAL A 14 -0.74 4.67 4.11
N THR A 15 -1.40 3.75 4.81
CA THR A 15 -1.62 2.37 4.34
C THR A 15 -3.05 2.20 3.87
N LEU A 16 -3.25 1.83 2.60
CA LEU A 16 -4.56 1.58 2.00
C LEU A 16 -4.74 0.09 1.74
N THR A 17 -5.76 -0.50 2.35
CA THR A 17 -6.06 -1.94 2.27
C THR A 17 -7.31 -2.19 1.45
N LEU A 18 -7.31 -3.29 0.70
CA LEU A 18 -8.42 -3.79 -0.10
C LEU A 18 -9.00 -5.07 0.53
N PRO A 19 -10.30 -5.38 0.34
CA PRO A 19 -10.86 -6.65 0.77
C PRO A 19 -10.21 -7.83 0.05
N LYS A 20 -10.10 -8.97 0.75
CA LYS A 20 -9.47 -10.20 0.24
C LYS A 20 -9.98 -10.60 -1.16
N MET A 21 -11.28 -10.45 -1.40
CA MET A 21 -11.92 -10.76 -2.68
C MET A 21 -11.36 -9.97 -3.86
N LEU A 22 -10.92 -8.72 -3.66
CA LEU A 22 -10.36 -7.89 -4.73
C LEU A 22 -8.85 -8.10 -4.94
N ARG A 23 -8.15 -8.71 -3.98
CA ARG A 23 -6.69 -8.87 -4.04
C ARG A 23 -6.26 -9.82 -5.16
N VAL A 24 -7.10 -10.80 -5.50
CA VAL A 24 -6.82 -11.79 -6.56
C VAL A 24 -6.65 -11.14 -7.94
N PHE A 25 -7.37 -10.06 -8.22
CA PHE A 25 -7.26 -9.36 -9.51
C PHE A 25 -5.85 -8.81 -9.74
N PHE A 26 -5.18 -8.30 -8.70
CA PHE A 26 -3.78 -7.85 -8.81
C PHE A 26 -2.79 -9.00 -8.99
N LYS A 27 -3.17 -10.23 -8.62
CA LYS A 27 -2.33 -11.41 -8.84
C LYS A 27 -2.29 -11.78 -10.33
N HIS A 28 -3.41 -11.61 -11.02
CA HIS A 28 -3.54 -11.97 -12.43
C HIS A 28 -3.27 -10.78 -13.37
N ASP A 29 -3.78 -9.60 -13.06
CA ASP A 29 -3.47 -8.35 -13.76
C ASP A 29 -2.39 -7.58 -13.00
N ARG A 30 -1.15 -7.78 -13.42
CA ARG A 30 0.03 -7.16 -12.79
C ARG A 30 0.21 -5.68 -13.16
N LYS A 31 -0.66 -5.09 -13.97
CA LYS A 31 -0.66 -3.65 -14.33
C LYS A 31 -1.71 -2.85 -13.56
N LEU A 32 -2.72 -3.53 -13.00
CA LEU A 32 -3.82 -2.92 -12.24
C LEU A 32 -3.34 -2.01 -11.10
N PHE A 33 -2.21 -2.35 -10.46
CA PHE A 33 -1.64 -1.52 -9.39
C PHE A 33 -1.42 -0.07 -9.84
N SER A 34 -1.01 0.15 -11.10
CA SER A 34 -0.69 1.48 -11.61
C SER A 34 -1.92 2.37 -11.76
N GLU A 35 -3.07 1.79 -12.06
CA GLU A 35 -4.36 2.48 -12.15
C GLU A 35 -4.87 2.84 -10.76
N VAL A 36 -4.78 1.89 -9.82
CA VAL A 36 -5.17 2.15 -8.43
C VAL A 36 -4.23 3.16 -7.77
N SER A 37 -2.93 3.15 -8.05
CA SER A 37 -2.01 4.20 -7.57
C SER A 37 -2.41 5.59 -8.08
N ARG A 38 -2.79 5.70 -9.36
CA ARG A 38 -3.28 6.99 -9.92
C ARG A 38 -4.55 7.44 -9.21
N LEU A 39 -5.53 6.54 -9.08
CA LEU A 39 -6.78 6.80 -8.38
C LEU A 39 -6.55 7.26 -6.94
N ILE A 40 -5.60 6.64 -6.21
CA ILE A 40 -5.25 7.03 -4.85
C ILE A 40 -4.65 8.44 -4.83
N PHE A 41 -3.69 8.74 -5.73
CA PHE A 41 -3.10 10.08 -5.81
C PHE A 41 -4.16 11.13 -6.12
N ASP A 42 -5.00 10.90 -7.13
CA ASP A 42 -6.07 11.84 -7.52
C ASP A 42 -7.05 12.08 -6.36
N MET A 43 -7.45 11.01 -5.65
CA MET A 43 -8.31 11.11 -4.48
C MET A 43 -7.68 11.97 -3.37
N VAL A 44 -6.39 11.80 -3.09
CA VAL A 44 -5.69 12.61 -2.08
C VAL A 44 -5.53 14.04 -2.55
N GLN A 45 -5.18 14.27 -3.81
CA GLN A 45 -5.02 15.61 -4.38
C GLN A 45 -6.35 16.39 -4.36
N GLU A 46 -7.47 15.75 -4.66
CA GLU A 46 -8.81 16.33 -4.50
C GLU A 46 -9.10 16.68 -3.04
N TYR A 47 -8.85 15.76 -2.11
CA TYR A 47 -9.01 16.01 -0.68
C TYR A 47 -8.21 17.25 -0.22
N LEU A 48 -6.96 17.38 -0.65
CA LEU A 48 -6.11 18.52 -0.31
C LEU A 48 -6.66 19.83 -0.90
N ASN A 49 -7.11 19.82 -2.15
CA ASN A 49 -7.69 21.00 -2.79
C ASN A 49 -8.98 21.46 -2.07
N GLU A 50 -9.86 20.51 -1.73
CA GLU A 50 -11.11 20.79 -1.01
C GLU A 50 -10.83 21.36 0.38
N ALA A 51 -9.87 20.79 1.10
CA ALA A 51 -9.48 21.27 2.43
C ALA A 51 -8.82 22.65 2.37
N ALA A 52 -8.01 22.92 1.34
CA ALA A 52 -7.37 24.22 1.14
C ALA A 52 -8.32 25.29 0.61
N LYS A 53 -9.48 24.90 0.03
CA LYS A 53 -10.38 25.76 -0.76
C LYS A 53 -9.68 26.45 -1.93
N THR A 54 -8.57 25.88 -2.39
CA THR A 54 -7.78 26.34 -3.53
C THR A 54 -6.97 25.18 -4.08
N ARG A 55 -6.45 25.32 -5.29
CA ARG A 55 -5.54 24.32 -5.85
C ARG A 55 -4.20 24.39 -5.12
N VAL A 56 -3.75 23.25 -4.61
CA VAL A 56 -2.40 23.08 -4.05
C VAL A 56 -1.64 22.02 -4.83
N GLU A 57 -0.35 22.21 -5.03
CA GLU A 57 0.53 21.21 -5.63
C GLU A 57 1.12 20.33 -4.53
N SER A 58 0.72 19.05 -4.50
CA SER A 58 1.23 18.06 -3.55
C SER A 58 2.15 17.06 -4.22
N ALA A 59 2.83 16.25 -3.41
CA ALA A 59 3.73 15.20 -3.85
C ALA A 59 3.45 13.90 -3.09
N SER A 60 3.68 12.75 -3.74
CA SER A 60 3.55 11.47 -3.08
C SER A 60 4.49 10.41 -3.64
N VAL A 61 4.83 9.42 -2.81
CA VAL A 61 5.45 8.17 -3.26
C VAL A 61 4.52 7.01 -2.89
N LEU A 62 4.01 6.30 -3.89
CA LEU A 62 3.09 5.19 -3.74
C LEU A 62 3.79 3.87 -4.05
N SER A 63 3.73 2.92 -3.11
CA SER A 63 4.27 1.57 -3.23
C SER A 63 3.16 0.53 -3.13
N PHE A 64 3.06 -0.33 -4.13
CA PHE A 64 2.21 -1.51 -4.11
C PHE A 64 2.95 -2.69 -3.47
N GLN A 65 2.35 -3.30 -2.46
CA GLN A 65 2.84 -4.53 -1.83
C GLN A 65 1.86 -5.67 -2.08
N SER A 66 2.41 -6.82 -2.49
CA SER A 66 1.63 -8.02 -2.86
C SER A 66 1.65 -9.11 -1.79
N PHE A 67 2.34 -8.89 -0.67
CA PHE A 67 2.66 -9.91 0.32
C PHE A 67 2.13 -9.56 1.70
N GLY A 68 1.71 -10.58 2.43
CA GLY A 68 1.43 -10.52 3.87
C GLY A 68 2.34 -11.49 4.61
N GLU A 69 1.96 -11.83 5.84
CA GLU A 69 2.67 -12.88 6.56
C GLU A 69 2.59 -14.23 5.84
N PHE A 70 3.63 -15.03 6.05
CA PHE A 70 3.79 -16.36 5.46
C PHE A 70 3.65 -16.38 3.92
N LEU A 71 4.13 -15.33 3.24
CA LEU A 71 4.09 -15.19 1.77
C LEU A 71 2.67 -15.30 1.18
N ARG A 72 1.64 -15.00 1.98
CA ARG A 72 0.28 -14.94 1.47
C ARG A 72 0.12 -13.75 0.55
N TRP A 73 -0.59 -13.95 -0.56
CA TRP A 73 -0.95 -12.83 -1.43
C TRP A 73 -1.82 -11.82 -0.67
N ASN A 74 -1.32 -10.59 -0.56
CA ASN A 74 -1.97 -9.50 0.14
C ASN A 74 -1.70 -8.17 -0.57
N SER A 75 -2.55 -7.83 -1.54
CA SER A 75 -2.53 -6.55 -2.24
C SER A 75 -2.94 -5.39 -1.32
N HIS A 76 -2.00 -4.49 -1.08
CA HIS A 76 -2.21 -3.23 -0.35
C HIS A 76 -1.23 -2.17 -0.85
N PHE A 77 -1.50 -0.90 -0.50
CA PHE A 77 -0.69 0.24 -0.91
C PHE A 77 -0.15 0.96 0.31
N HIS A 78 1.11 1.37 0.24
CA HIS A 78 1.69 2.35 1.14
C HIS A 78 1.95 3.63 0.34
N GLY A 79 1.38 4.74 0.78
CA GLY A 79 1.64 6.05 0.21
C GLY A 79 2.34 6.93 1.22
N LEU A 80 3.46 7.51 0.84
CA LEU A 80 4.02 8.65 1.54
C LEU A 80 3.52 9.92 0.87
N PHE A 81 2.67 10.67 1.54
CA PHE A 81 2.10 11.90 1.03
C PHE A 81 2.73 13.10 1.72
N LEU A 82 3.01 14.16 0.97
CA LEU A 82 3.20 15.47 1.56
C LEU A 82 1.88 15.87 2.25
N GLU A 83 1.95 16.22 3.54
CA GLU A 83 0.76 16.54 4.33
C GLU A 83 0.35 18.00 4.13
N GLY A 84 -0.12 18.27 2.91
CA GLY A 84 -0.34 19.61 2.40
C GLY A 84 0.12 19.74 0.94
N GLY A 85 0.34 20.97 0.52
CA GLY A 85 0.85 21.29 -0.81
C GLY A 85 1.21 22.76 -0.94
N PHE A 86 1.76 23.15 -2.08
CA PHE A 86 2.13 24.53 -2.39
C PHE A 86 0.98 25.24 -3.10
N ASP A 87 0.63 26.45 -2.65
CA ASP A 87 -0.31 27.31 -3.36
C ASP A 87 0.34 27.93 -4.61
N GLN A 88 -0.44 28.71 -5.37
CA GLN A 88 0.04 29.40 -6.58
C GLN A 88 1.15 30.43 -6.30
N SER A 89 1.28 30.88 -5.06
CA SER A 89 2.32 31.82 -4.61
C SER A 89 3.59 31.09 -4.14
N GLY A 90 3.61 29.75 -4.18
CA GLY A 90 4.72 28.93 -3.70
C GLY A 90 4.78 28.80 -2.18
N ASN A 91 3.73 29.19 -1.44
CA ASN A 91 3.67 28.99 0.00
C ASN A 91 3.19 27.58 0.31
N PHE A 92 3.85 26.93 1.28
CA PHE A 92 3.40 25.64 1.77
C PHE A 92 2.16 25.80 2.66
N VAL A 93 1.06 25.18 2.27
CA VAL A 93 -0.18 25.08 3.04
C VAL A 93 -0.21 23.71 3.71
N TYR A 94 -0.09 23.71 5.04
CA TYR A 94 -0.19 22.48 5.83
C TYR A 94 -1.65 22.03 5.95
N ILE A 95 -1.94 20.78 5.57
CA ILE A 95 -3.28 20.22 5.55
C ILE A 95 -3.24 18.83 6.19
N PRO A 96 -3.57 18.70 7.48
CA PRO A 96 -3.51 17.43 8.16
C PRO A 96 -4.58 16.48 7.64
N PHE A 97 -4.21 15.22 7.41
CA PHE A 97 -5.18 14.18 7.06
C PHE A 97 -6.20 14.03 8.19
N SER A 98 -7.47 14.20 7.83
CA SER A 98 -8.63 14.16 8.72
C SER A 98 -9.77 13.39 8.08
N ASN A 99 -10.72 12.94 8.89
CA ASN A 99 -11.89 12.17 8.43
C ASN A 99 -11.52 10.95 7.55
N LEU A 100 -10.62 10.09 8.06
CA LEU A 100 -10.19 8.87 7.36
C LEU A 100 -11.35 7.94 7.01
N SER A 101 -12.47 8.00 7.75
CA SER A 101 -13.68 7.25 7.43
C SER A 101 -14.28 7.68 6.08
N ALA A 102 -14.45 8.99 5.84
CA ALA A 102 -14.94 9.50 4.56
C ALA A 102 -13.94 9.21 3.42
N MET A 103 -12.64 9.35 3.68
CA MET A 103 -11.62 8.98 2.69
C MET A 103 -11.65 7.49 2.37
N THR A 104 -11.86 6.62 3.36
CA THR A 104 -11.98 5.17 3.17
C THR A 104 -13.21 4.83 2.34
N GLU A 105 -14.34 5.50 2.56
CA GLU A 105 -15.55 5.29 1.77
C GLU A 105 -15.40 5.82 0.33
N CYS A 106 -14.72 6.96 0.15
CA CYS A 106 -14.36 7.46 -1.18
C CYS A 106 -13.45 6.46 -1.93
N PHE A 107 -12.41 5.97 -1.26
CA PHE A 107 -11.51 4.95 -1.79
C PHE A 107 -12.25 3.68 -2.20
N ARG A 108 -13.12 3.18 -1.31
CA ARG A 108 -13.99 2.01 -1.58
C ARG A 108 -14.81 2.20 -2.85
N ARG A 109 -15.53 3.31 -2.97
CA ARG A 109 -16.43 3.59 -4.11
C ARG A 109 -15.65 3.75 -5.41
N ARG A 110 -14.54 4.50 -5.38
CA ARG A 110 -13.69 4.72 -6.56
C ARG A 110 -13.07 3.41 -7.05
N VAL A 111 -12.56 2.58 -6.15
CA VAL A 111 -11.98 1.28 -6.51
C VAL A 111 -13.05 0.34 -7.08
N ILE A 112 -14.22 0.24 -6.44
CA ILE A 112 -15.32 -0.59 -6.94
C ILE A 112 -15.75 -0.12 -8.33
N LYS A 113 -15.91 1.19 -8.54
CA LYS A 113 -16.22 1.77 -9.85
C LYS A 113 -15.19 1.40 -10.91
N LEU A 114 -13.89 1.59 -10.62
CA LEU A 114 -12.80 1.19 -11.50
C LEU A 114 -12.89 -0.30 -11.87
N PHE A 115 -13.20 -1.17 -10.91
CA PHE A 115 -13.26 -2.61 -11.14
C PHE A 115 -14.48 -3.01 -11.99
N ILE A 116 -15.61 -2.30 -11.91
CA ILE A 116 -16.76 -2.48 -12.80
C ILE A 116 -16.38 -2.03 -14.23
N GLU A 117 -15.79 -0.84 -14.37
CA GLU A 117 -15.41 -0.27 -15.68
C GLU A 117 -14.41 -1.18 -16.41
N LYS A 118 -13.49 -1.80 -15.68
CA LYS A 118 -12.55 -2.80 -16.20
C LYS A 118 -13.14 -4.20 -16.38
N LYS A 119 -14.43 -4.40 -16.09
CA LYS A 119 -15.14 -5.68 -16.14
C LYS A 119 -14.48 -6.78 -15.29
N LEU A 120 -13.81 -6.39 -14.21
CA LEU A 120 -13.21 -7.32 -13.24
C LEU A 120 -14.27 -7.88 -12.29
N ILE A 121 -15.29 -7.08 -12.00
CA ILE A 121 -16.47 -7.48 -11.22
C ILE A 121 -17.74 -7.04 -11.96
N ASN A 122 -18.85 -7.73 -11.71
CA ASN A 122 -20.17 -7.31 -12.22
C ASN A 122 -20.89 -6.39 -11.22
N GLN A 123 -22.01 -5.80 -11.66
CA GLN A 123 -22.80 -4.89 -10.83
C GLN A 123 -23.30 -5.55 -9.53
N HIS A 124 -23.72 -6.81 -9.60
CA HIS A 124 -24.19 -7.54 -8.42
C HIS A 124 -23.11 -7.68 -7.34
N MET A 125 -21.88 -8.01 -7.73
CA MET A 125 -20.73 -8.07 -6.82
C MET A 125 -20.40 -6.69 -6.24
N ALA A 126 -20.46 -5.64 -7.05
CA ALA A 126 -20.24 -4.28 -6.60
C ALA A 126 -21.27 -3.85 -5.54
N ASP A 127 -22.55 -4.13 -5.76
CA ASP A 127 -23.62 -3.81 -4.81
C ASP A 127 -23.41 -4.54 -3.48
N ASN A 128 -23.01 -5.81 -3.52
CA ASN A 128 -22.66 -6.57 -2.32
C ASN A 128 -21.47 -5.94 -1.59
N LEU A 129 -20.39 -5.62 -2.31
CA LEU A 129 -19.21 -4.97 -1.74
C LEU A 129 -19.53 -3.61 -1.11
N LEU A 130 -20.55 -2.89 -1.61
CA LEU A 130 -21.03 -1.61 -1.06
C LEU A 130 -21.98 -1.78 0.14
N ARG A 131 -22.68 -2.91 0.26
CA ARG A 131 -23.58 -3.21 1.38
C ARG A 131 -22.89 -3.78 2.62
N TRP A 132 -21.72 -4.38 2.49
CA TRP A 132 -21.01 -4.97 3.62
C TRP A 132 -20.69 -3.96 4.72
N ARG A 133 -21.06 -4.29 5.96
CA ARG A 133 -20.72 -3.52 7.18
C ARG A 133 -19.21 -3.44 7.39
N HIS A 134 -18.53 -4.56 7.21
CA HIS A 134 -17.07 -4.65 7.23
C HIS A 134 -16.56 -4.84 5.80
N SER A 135 -16.40 -3.73 5.09
CA SER A 135 -16.07 -3.70 3.67
C SER A 135 -14.70 -4.31 3.33
N GLY A 136 -13.80 -4.39 4.32
CA GLY A 136 -12.40 -4.79 4.14
C GLY A 136 -11.52 -3.72 3.51
N PHE A 137 -12.08 -2.54 3.22
CA PHE A 137 -11.32 -1.34 2.87
C PHE A 137 -10.91 -0.61 4.14
N SER A 138 -9.68 -0.11 4.18
CA SER A 138 -9.21 0.75 5.28
C SER A 138 -8.12 1.70 4.79
N ILE A 139 -8.06 2.86 5.44
CA ILE A 139 -6.96 3.82 5.34
C ILE A 139 -6.42 4.03 6.76
N ASP A 140 -5.15 3.71 6.97
CA ASP A 140 -4.43 4.04 8.20
C ASP A 140 -3.40 5.13 7.92
N SER A 141 -3.38 6.18 8.74
CA SER A 141 -2.43 7.29 8.63
C SER A 141 -1.77 7.59 9.98
N SER A 142 -1.50 6.55 10.76
CA SER A 142 -1.00 6.66 12.14
C SER A 142 0.44 7.19 12.21
N ILE A 143 1.25 6.93 11.19
CA ILE A 143 2.67 7.28 11.15
C ILE A 143 2.86 8.66 10.52
N ARG A 144 3.26 9.64 11.35
CA ARG A 144 3.56 11.03 10.94
C ARG A 144 5.06 11.26 10.82
N LEU A 145 5.48 12.10 9.88
CA LEU A 145 6.87 12.56 9.76
C LEU A 145 6.91 14.08 9.63
N PHE A 146 7.25 14.78 10.71
CA PHE A 146 7.37 16.24 10.70
C PHE A 146 8.75 16.70 10.25
N GLY A 147 9.08 16.51 8.97
CA GLY A 147 10.40 16.90 8.45
C GLY A 147 11.56 16.21 9.21
N GLY A 148 11.34 14.97 9.64
CA GLY A 148 12.20 14.22 10.55
C GLY A 148 13.66 14.14 10.11
N SER A 149 14.48 13.67 11.04
CA SER A 149 15.90 13.41 10.83
C SER A 149 16.15 12.63 9.54
N ARG A 150 17.36 12.76 8.99
CA ARG A 150 17.78 11.95 7.83
C ARG A 150 17.54 10.46 8.07
N GLN A 151 17.79 9.97 9.27
CA GLN A 151 17.58 8.57 9.65
C GLN A 151 16.11 8.15 9.56
N GLU A 152 15.18 8.97 10.03
CA GLU A 152 13.74 8.67 9.95
C GLU A 152 13.25 8.59 8.49
N ARG A 153 13.74 9.49 7.64
CA ARG A 153 13.45 9.49 6.20
C ARG A 153 14.03 8.27 5.50
N GLU A 154 15.25 7.88 5.84
CA GLU A 154 15.90 6.67 5.31
C GLU A 154 15.17 5.39 5.77
N ASN A 155 14.81 5.28 7.05
CA ASN A 155 14.04 4.16 7.58
C ASN A 155 12.69 4.00 6.87
N LEU A 156 12.01 5.13 6.58
CA LEU A 156 10.75 5.09 5.86
C LEU A 156 10.95 4.64 4.41
N ALA A 157 11.96 5.14 3.72
CA ALA A 157 12.25 4.73 2.36
C ALA A 157 12.51 3.22 2.27
N GLN A 158 13.27 2.68 3.22
CA GLN A 158 13.49 1.24 3.35
C GLN A 158 12.19 0.48 3.64
N TYR A 159 11.30 1.04 4.46
CA TYR A 159 9.99 0.45 4.75
C TYR A 159 9.11 0.36 3.51
N ILE A 160 9.05 1.43 2.71
CA ILE A 160 8.23 1.50 1.48
C ILE A 160 8.79 0.58 0.39
N ALA A 161 10.12 0.49 0.27
CA ALA A 161 10.82 -0.34 -0.70
C ALA A 161 11.10 -1.77 -0.22
N ARG A 162 10.56 -2.18 0.94
CA ARG A 162 10.93 -3.45 1.57
C ARG A 162 10.59 -4.66 0.68
N PRO A 163 11.47 -5.68 0.64
CA PRO A 163 11.17 -6.93 -0.03
C PRO A 163 10.05 -7.72 0.68
N PRO A 164 9.45 -8.72 0.01
CA PRO A 164 8.38 -9.56 0.58
C PRO A 164 8.79 -10.36 1.81
N ILE A 165 10.09 -10.49 2.06
CA ILE A 165 10.63 -11.36 3.10
C ILE A 165 11.89 -10.77 3.72
N SER A 166 12.10 -11.05 5.00
CA SER A 166 13.35 -10.79 5.69
C SER A 166 14.09 -12.10 5.87
N LEU A 167 15.39 -12.12 5.57
CA LEU A 167 16.24 -13.30 5.75
C LEU A 167 16.27 -13.77 7.22
N LYS A 168 16.05 -12.85 8.17
CA LYS A 168 15.95 -13.19 9.61
C LYS A 168 14.77 -14.10 9.93
N LYS A 169 13.78 -14.19 9.04
CA LYS A 169 12.58 -15.02 9.19
C LYS A 169 12.74 -16.41 8.59
N ILE A 170 13.83 -16.72 7.91
CA ILE A 170 13.98 -17.95 7.12
C ILE A 170 15.10 -18.80 7.71
N ARG A 171 14.85 -20.09 7.90
CA ARG A 171 15.88 -21.11 8.13
C ARG A 171 15.64 -22.29 7.21
N PHE A 172 16.66 -22.70 6.46
CA PHE A 172 16.59 -23.89 5.60
C PHE A 172 17.10 -25.11 6.37
N GLU A 173 16.32 -26.18 6.35
CA GLU A 173 16.65 -27.49 6.92
C GLU A 173 16.92 -28.46 5.78
N SER A 174 18.20 -28.58 5.41
CA SER A 174 18.65 -29.28 4.20
C SER A 174 18.34 -30.77 4.21
N PHE A 175 18.42 -31.42 5.37
CA PHE A 175 18.19 -32.86 5.50
C PHE A 175 16.75 -33.27 5.11
N HIS A 176 15.77 -32.40 5.41
CA HIS A 176 14.36 -32.65 5.09
C HIS A 176 13.88 -31.88 3.84
N GLY A 177 14.71 -31.02 3.25
CA GLY A 177 14.31 -30.17 2.13
C GLY A 177 13.24 -29.13 2.52
N LYS A 178 13.26 -28.66 3.78
CA LYS A 178 12.20 -27.79 4.32
C LYS A 178 12.69 -26.39 4.66
N VAL A 179 11.77 -25.44 4.63
CA VAL A 179 12.00 -24.06 5.03
C VAL A 179 11.15 -23.74 6.25
N LEU A 180 11.79 -23.35 7.34
CA LEU A 180 11.17 -22.81 8.53
C LEU A 180 11.02 -21.29 8.37
N PHE A 181 9.78 -20.82 8.42
CA PHE A 181 9.43 -19.40 8.39
C PHE A 181 8.99 -18.95 9.78
N HIS A 182 9.81 -18.14 10.44
CA HIS A 182 9.51 -17.56 11.76
C HIS A 182 8.99 -16.13 11.65
N THR A 183 7.88 -15.82 12.32
CA THR A 183 7.31 -14.49 12.49
C THR A 183 7.20 -14.12 13.96
N ALA A 184 6.81 -12.87 14.26
CA ALA A 184 6.20 -12.61 15.56
C ALA A 184 4.92 -13.46 15.69
N TYR A 185 4.48 -13.71 16.92
CA TYR A 185 3.23 -14.44 17.13
C TYR A 185 2.08 -13.69 16.47
N ASN A 186 1.41 -14.37 15.53
CA ASN A 186 0.26 -13.80 14.85
C ASN A 186 -1.02 -14.30 15.51
N GLU A 187 -1.80 -13.39 16.09
CA GLU A 187 -3.06 -13.73 16.78
C GLU A 187 -4.12 -14.32 15.83
N TYR A 188 -4.14 -13.87 14.58
CA TYR A 188 -5.10 -14.33 13.57
C TYR A 188 -4.81 -15.77 13.11
N PHE A 189 -3.53 -16.15 12.99
CA PHE A 189 -3.11 -17.51 12.63
C PHE A 189 -2.86 -18.41 13.84
N ARG A 190 -2.72 -17.82 15.03
CA ARG A 190 -2.33 -18.49 16.28
C ARG A 190 -1.02 -19.26 16.17
N GLU A 191 -0.14 -18.81 15.28
CA GLU A 191 1.17 -19.42 15.01
C GLU A 191 2.23 -18.33 14.78
N ASN A 192 3.48 -18.66 15.08
CA ASN A 192 4.67 -17.84 14.82
C ASN A 192 5.71 -18.56 13.97
N LEU A 193 5.43 -19.81 13.58
CA LEU A 193 6.31 -20.67 12.83
C LEU A 193 5.48 -21.43 11.82
N LYS A 194 5.93 -21.42 10.57
CA LYS A 194 5.36 -22.23 9.51
C LYS A 194 6.44 -23.00 8.78
N LEU A 195 6.17 -24.28 8.54
CA LEU A 195 7.04 -25.17 7.81
C LEU A 195 6.53 -25.29 6.37
N PHE A 196 7.44 -25.17 5.40
CA PHE A 196 7.16 -25.33 3.98
C PHE A 196 8.08 -26.37 3.37
N GLU A 197 7.60 -27.11 2.38
CA GLU A 197 8.48 -27.74 1.41
C GLU A 197 9.26 -26.64 0.66
N ALA A 198 10.55 -26.84 0.38
CA ALA A 198 11.39 -25.81 -0.21
C ALA A 198 10.85 -25.34 -1.58
N THR A 199 10.30 -26.25 -2.38
CA THR A 199 9.68 -25.94 -3.68
C THR A 199 8.43 -25.08 -3.54
N ASP A 200 7.56 -25.40 -2.58
CA ASP A 200 6.35 -24.61 -2.28
C ASP A 200 6.73 -23.21 -1.79
N PHE A 201 7.75 -23.12 -0.94
CA PHE A 201 8.27 -21.83 -0.48
C PHE A 201 8.76 -20.97 -1.65
N ILE A 202 9.54 -21.55 -2.57
CA ILE A 202 10.01 -20.82 -3.77
C ILE A 202 8.83 -20.40 -4.65
N ALA A 203 7.84 -21.27 -4.86
CA ALA A 203 6.63 -20.94 -5.62
C ALA A 203 5.84 -19.79 -4.97
N LEU A 204 5.69 -19.83 -3.65
CA LEU A 204 5.04 -18.76 -2.89
C LEU A 204 5.84 -17.47 -2.89
N LEU A 205 7.18 -17.52 -2.88
CA LEU A 205 8.01 -16.32 -2.91
C LEU A 205 7.99 -15.66 -4.29
N THR A 206 8.18 -16.47 -5.34
CA THR A 206 8.32 -15.99 -6.72
C THR A 206 7.05 -15.33 -7.26
N GLN A 207 5.86 -15.67 -6.73
CA GLN A 207 4.63 -14.99 -7.11
C GLN A 207 4.68 -13.47 -6.84
N HIS A 208 5.48 -13.02 -5.86
CA HIS A 208 5.58 -11.61 -5.48
C HIS A 208 6.50 -10.80 -6.38
N LEU A 209 7.33 -11.45 -7.20
CA LEU A 209 8.22 -10.75 -8.12
C LEU A 209 7.40 -9.93 -9.12
N PRO A 210 7.70 -8.63 -9.32
CA PRO A 210 7.06 -7.83 -10.35
C PRO A 210 7.43 -8.37 -11.74
N PRO A 211 6.53 -8.32 -12.73
CA PRO A 211 6.90 -8.57 -14.11
C PRO A 211 8.02 -7.66 -14.58
N LYS A 212 8.76 -8.09 -15.60
CA LYS A 212 9.80 -7.27 -16.24
C LYS A 212 9.23 -5.89 -16.63
N GLY A 213 9.92 -4.83 -16.20
CA GLY A 213 9.54 -3.44 -16.48
C GLY A 213 8.42 -2.85 -15.60
N ALA A 214 7.80 -3.64 -14.71
CA ALA A 214 6.82 -3.11 -13.76
C ALA A 214 7.52 -2.43 -12.58
N GLN A 215 7.17 -1.17 -12.31
CA GLN A 215 7.65 -0.41 -11.16
C GLN A 215 6.54 -0.26 -10.13
N TYR A 216 6.62 -1.03 -9.04
CA TYR A 216 5.62 -0.99 -7.96
C TYR A 216 5.74 0.22 -7.04
N ILE A 217 6.82 0.98 -7.14
CA ILE A 217 6.98 2.28 -6.50
C ILE A 217 6.80 3.35 -7.58
N ARG A 218 5.93 4.33 -7.31
CA ARG A 218 5.63 5.48 -8.18
C ARG A 218 5.83 6.76 -7.38
N ARG A 219 6.37 7.78 -8.02
CA ARG A 219 6.68 9.10 -7.46
C ARG A 219 6.14 10.19 -8.38
#